data_AF-A0A0S6XH99-F1
#
_entry.id   AF-A0A0S6XH99-F1
#
_cell.length_a   1.000
_cell.length_b   1.000
_cell.length_c   1.000
_cell.angle_alpha   90.00
_cell.angle_beta   90.00
_cell.angle_gamma   90.00
#
_symmetry.space_group_name_H-M   'P 1'
#
loop_
_entity.id
_entity.type
_entity.pdbx_description
1 polymer ?
#
loop_
_entity_poly.entity_id
_entity_poly.type
_entity_poly.pdbx_seq_one_letter_code
_entity_poly.pdbx_strand_id
1 'polypeptide(L)'
;MKYQYETVTGFFLQDDTATDAATFDYTDNYGLKQPSNDSTPPWQAFADKIASLDAEAPSGTSYRVLLFGRHGEGWHNVAEARFGTPAWDVSSRLPLCRSKVLTSPGTLLSPTFLRRNALH
;
A
#
# COMPACT_ATOMS: atom_id res chain seq x y z
N MET A 1 -9.92 -29.85 5.14
CA MET A 1 -8.94 -29.21 6.04
C MET A 1 -9.30 -27.73 6.11
N LYS A 2 -9.51 -27.15 7.30
CA LYS A 2 -9.91 -25.75 7.47
C LYS A 2 -8.76 -25.02 8.17
N TYR A 3 -8.32 -23.92 7.60
CA TYR A 3 -7.37 -23.01 8.26
C TYR A 3 -8.15 -22.02 9.11
N GLN A 4 -7.62 -21.72 10.30
CA GLN A 4 -8.06 -20.58 11.10
C GLN A 4 -7.08 -19.44 10.86
N TYR A 5 -7.62 -18.23 10.75
CA TYR A 5 -6.83 -17.02 10.54
C TYR A 5 -7.13 -16.06 11.68
N GLU A 6 -6.07 -15.52 12.25
CA GLU A 6 -6.13 -14.51 13.30
C GLU A 6 -5.13 -13.40 13.01
N THR A 7 -5.43 -12.20 13.50
CA THR A 7 -4.56 -11.03 13.36
C THR A 7 -3.74 -10.86 14.62
N VAL A 8 -2.42 -10.73 14.47
CA VAL A 8 -1.52 -10.37 15.57
C VAL A 8 -1.38 -8.86 15.62
N THR A 9 -1.84 -8.24 16.71
CA THR A 9 -1.81 -6.79 16.93
C THR A 9 -0.53 -6.34 17.65
N GLY A 10 -0.26 -5.04 17.66
CA GLY A 10 0.85 -4.41 18.36
C GLY A 10 2.00 -3.99 17.45
N PHE A 11 1.89 -4.16 16.13
CA PHE A 11 2.95 -3.85 15.18
C PHE A 11 2.66 -2.58 14.38
N PHE A 12 1.39 -2.32 14.07
CA PHE A 12 1.00 -1.31 13.10
C PHE A 12 0.04 -0.33 13.76
N LEU A 13 0.20 0.98 13.58
CA LEU A 13 -0.68 1.98 14.19
C LEU A 13 -2.15 1.78 13.81
N GLN A 14 -2.43 1.16 12.66
CA GLN A 14 -3.76 0.76 12.20
C GLN A 14 -4.46 -0.26 13.12
N ASP A 15 -3.71 -1.02 13.92
CA ASP A 15 -4.25 -1.93 14.94
C ASP A 15 -4.55 -1.25 16.28
N ASP A 16 -4.13 0.00 16.44
CA ASP A 16 -4.25 0.74 17.69
C ASP A 16 -5.58 1.46 17.79
N THR A 17 -6.33 1.21 18.86
CA THR A 17 -7.61 1.88 19.12
C THR A 17 -7.47 3.39 19.33
N ALA A 18 -6.26 3.87 19.63
CA ALA A 18 -5.98 5.30 19.75
C ALA A 18 -5.72 6.00 18.41
N THR A 19 -5.56 5.25 17.31
CA THR A 19 -5.28 5.82 15.99
C THR A 19 -6.56 6.32 15.32
N ASP A 20 -6.61 7.62 15.02
CA ASP A 20 -7.69 8.21 14.24
C ASP A 20 -7.47 7.97 12.73
N ALA A 21 -8.26 7.04 12.18
CA ALA A 21 -8.22 6.67 10.77
C ALA A 21 -8.54 7.84 9.82
N ALA A 22 -9.25 8.88 10.26
CA ALA A 22 -9.58 10.03 9.40
C ALA A 22 -8.36 10.93 9.13
N THR A 23 -7.39 10.92 10.04
CA THR A 23 -6.18 11.76 9.96
C THR A 23 -4.90 10.97 9.74
N PHE A 24 -4.98 9.64 9.72
CA PHE A 24 -3.81 8.78 9.63
C PHE A 24 -3.13 8.84 8.26
N ASP A 25 -1.82 9.11 8.25
CA ASP A 25 -1.00 9.05 7.05
C ASP A 25 -0.50 7.63 6.79
N TYR A 26 -1.18 6.91 5.90
CA TYR A 26 -0.82 5.55 5.51
C TYR A 26 0.51 5.46 4.74
N THR A 27 1.10 6.59 4.33
CA THR A 27 2.38 6.62 3.62
C THR A 27 3.58 6.72 4.56
N ASP A 28 3.37 7.11 5.82
CA ASP A 28 4.43 7.19 6.81
C ASP A 28 4.75 5.79 7.36
N ASN A 29 5.92 5.26 7.00
CA ASN A 29 6.45 3.96 7.45
C ASN A 29 5.45 2.78 7.34
N TYR A 30 4.45 2.88 6.46
CA TYR A 30 3.28 1.99 6.39
C TYR A 30 2.54 1.81 7.73
N GLY A 31 2.71 2.74 8.67
CA GLY A 31 2.18 2.66 10.02
C GLY A 31 2.94 1.74 10.97
N LEU A 32 4.11 1.21 10.60
CA LEU A 32 4.89 0.37 11.50
C LEU A 32 5.32 1.17 12.74
N LYS A 33 4.93 0.67 13.93
CA LYS A 33 5.29 1.26 15.23
C LYS A 33 6.81 1.22 15.40
N GLN A 34 7.38 2.35 15.82
CA GLN A 34 8.81 2.45 16.10
C GLN A 34 9.14 1.58 17.32
N PRO A 35 10.13 0.68 17.23
CA PRO A 35 10.57 -0.05 18.41
C PRO A 35 11.26 0.92 19.39
N SER A 36 11.19 0.61 20.69
CA SER A 36 11.70 1.51 21.74
C SER A 36 13.23 1.59 21.81
N ASN A 37 13.96 0.87 20.96
CA ASN A 37 15.42 0.82 20.93
C ASN A 37 15.97 1.42 19.62
N ASP A 38 16.71 2.51 19.73
CA ASP A 38 17.26 3.25 18.58
C ASP A 38 18.39 2.51 17.84
N SER A 39 18.84 1.36 18.34
CA SER A 39 20.01 0.65 17.81
C SER A 39 19.73 -0.21 16.58
N THR A 40 18.46 -0.50 16.26
CA THR A 40 18.08 -1.39 15.16
C THR A 40 17.07 -0.72 14.24
N PRO A 41 17.27 -0.73 12.91
CA PRO A 41 16.28 -0.20 11.97
C PRO A 41 14.89 -0.82 12.21
N PRO A 42 13.80 -0.03 12.20
CA PRO A 42 12.47 -0.51 12.62
C PRO A 42 11.99 -1.73 11.85
N TRP A 43 12.19 -1.74 10.54
CA TRP A 43 11.83 -2.87 9.68
C TRP A 43 12.68 -4.11 9.92
N GLN A 44 13.95 -3.95 10.31
CA GLN A 44 14.80 -5.08 10.69
C GLN A 44 14.31 -5.69 12.00
N ALA A 45 14.04 -4.86 13.01
CA ALA A 45 13.48 -5.32 14.28
C ALA A 45 12.12 -6.01 14.09
N PHE A 46 11.28 -5.50 13.21
CA PHE A 46 10.02 -6.13 12.82
C PHE A 46 10.24 -7.50 12.17
N ALA A 47 11.13 -7.59 11.17
CA ALA A 47 11.43 -8.84 10.48
C ALA A 47 11.98 -9.89 11.44
N ASP A 48 12.91 -9.51 12.32
CA ASP A 48 13.47 -10.37 13.35
C ASP A 48 12.37 -10.89 14.29
N LYS A 49 11.43 -10.02 14.68
CA LYS A 49 10.30 -10.41 15.53
C LYS A 49 9.36 -11.41 14.85
N ILE A 50 9.05 -11.23 13.56
CA ILE A 50 8.26 -12.20 12.79
C ILE A 50 9.00 -13.54 12.68
N ALA A 51 10.32 -13.51 12.43
CA ALA A 51 11.13 -14.72 12.37
C ALA A 51 11.15 -15.47 13.72
N SER A 52 11.23 -14.76 14.85
CA SER A 52 11.09 -15.38 16.17
C SER A 52 9.72 -16.01 16.39
N LEU A 53 8.64 -15.32 15.99
CA LEU A 53 7.27 -15.87 16.11
C LEU A 53 7.11 -17.17 15.30
N ASP A 54 7.63 -17.21 14.07
CA ASP A 54 7.61 -18.41 13.23
C ASP A 54 8.47 -19.54 13.81
N ALA A 55 9.65 -19.23 14.36
CA ALA A 55 10.54 -20.23 14.98
C ALA A 55 9.95 -20.85 16.26
N GLU A 56 9.17 -20.06 17.01
CA GLU A 56 8.51 -20.48 18.25
C GLU A 56 7.08 -21.01 18.01
N ALA A 57 6.62 -21.04 16.75
CA ALA A 57 5.25 -21.41 16.41
C ALA A 57 4.97 -22.90 16.70
N PRO A 58 3.79 -23.23 17.28
CA PRO A 58 3.34 -24.62 17.38
C PRO A 58 3.20 -25.29 16.00
N SER A 59 3.30 -26.61 15.97
CA SER A 59 3.11 -27.37 14.72
C SER A 59 1.78 -27.04 14.05
N GLY A 60 1.82 -26.68 12.76
CA GLY A 60 0.65 -26.28 11.98
C GLY A 60 0.31 -24.78 12.03
N THR A 61 1.11 -23.97 12.73
CA THR A 61 0.97 -22.51 12.79
C THR A 61 2.06 -21.84 11.96
N SER A 62 1.74 -20.74 11.27
CA SER A 62 2.73 -19.88 10.61
C SER A 62 2.24 -18.44 10.59
N TYR A 63 3.15 -17.51 10.79
CA TYR A 63 2.92 -16.07 10.76
C TYR A 63 3.24 -15.52 9.37
N ARG A 64 2.34 -14.69 8.84
CA ARG A 64 2.48 -14.11 7.51
C ARG A 64 2.15 -12.63 7.57
N VAL A 65 2.95 -11.83 6.87
CA VAL A 65 2.73 -10.38 6.76
C VAL A 65 2.02 -10.10 5.44
N LEU A 66 0.90 -9.40 5.50
CA LEU A 66 0.13 -8.95 4.34
C LEU A 66 0.11 -7.43 4.32
N LEU A 67 0.70 -6.83 3.28
CA LEU A 67 0.68 -5.38 3.05
C LEU A 67 -0.28 -5.08 1.92
N PHE A 68 -1.33 -4.30 2.20
CA PHE A 68 -2.31 -3.86 1.23
C PHE A 68 -2.09 -2.38 0.92
N GLY A 69 -1.68 -2.08 -0.32
CA GLY A 69 -1.53 -0.71 -0.80
C GLY A 69 -2.57 -0.37 -1.86
N ARG A 70 -3.16 0.82 -1.79
CA ARG A 70 -3.90 1.38 -2.94
C ARG A 70 -2.89 1.73 -4.04
N HIS A 71 -3.28 1.56 -5.30
CA HIS A 71 -2.45 2.01 -6.41
C HIS A 71 -2.12 3.50 -6.27
N GLY A 72 -0.88 3.87 -6.63
CA GLY A 72 -0.47 5.28 -6.70
C GLY A 72 -1.25 6.06 -7.77
N GLU A 73 -0.92 7.35 -7.92
CA GLU A 73 -1.54 8.20 -8.93
C GLU A 73 -1.28 7.67 -10.35
N GLY A 74 -2.35 7.22 -11.01
CA GLY A 74 -2.32 6.84 -12.42
C GLY A 74 -2.60 8.04 -13.33
N TRP A 75 -2.24 7.92 -14.61
CA TRP A 75 -2.58 8.93 -15.64
C TRP A 75 -4.08 9.26 -15.70
N HIS A 76 -4.95 8.34 -15.29
CA HIS A 76 -6.39 8.56 -15.18
C HIS A 76 -6.76 9.58 -14.08
N ASN A 77 -6.07 9.58 -12.93
CA ASN A 77 -6.29 10.56 -11.86
C ASN A 77 -5.86 11.96 -12.30
N VAL A 78 -4.73 12.05 -13.00
CA VAL A 78 -4.20 13.32 -13.56
C VAL A 78 -5.14 13.86 -14.64
N ALA A 79 -5.70 12.99 -15.48
CA ALA A 79 -6.65 13.37 -16.52
C ALA A 79 -7.98 13.85 -15.94
N GLU A 80 -8.54 13.16 -14.94
CA GLU A 80 -9.78 13.59 -14.27
C GLU A 80 -9.61 14.97 -13.61
N ALA A 81 -8.51 15.20 -12.89
CA ALA A 81 -8.22 16.51 -12.28
C ALA A 81 -7.99 17.62 -13.31
N ARG A 82 -7.47 17.30 -14.50
CA ARG A 82 -7.18 18.28 -15.56
C ARG A 82 -8.39 18.66 -16.40
N PHE A 83 -9.30 17.72 -16.65
CA PHE A 83 -10.41 17.90 -17.60
C PHE A 83 -11.80 17.89 -16.94
N GLY A 84 -11.91 17.49 -15.67
CA GLY A 84 -13.16 17.34 -14.93
C GLY A 84 -13.99 16.14 -15.38
N THR A 85 -14.81 15.62 -14.47
CA THR A 85 -15.73 14.47 -14.67
C THR A 85 -16.62 14.58 -15.93
N PRO A 86 -17.14 15.77 -16.35
CA PRO A 86 -18.01 15.85 -17.52
C PRO A 86 -17.31 15.56 -18.85
N ALA A 87 -16.02 15.90 -18.99
CA ALA A 87 -15.27 15.68 -20.23
C ALA A 87 -14.80 14.21 -20.37
N TRP A 88 -14.62 13.52 -19.25
CA TRP A 88 -14.24 12.11 -19.20
C TRP A 88 -15.35 11.20 -19.75
N ASP A 89 -16.60 11.40 -19.31
CA ASP A 89 -17.77 10.61 -19.76
C ASP A 89 -18.05 10.75 -21.26
N VAL A 90 -17.81 11.94 -21.84
CA VAL A 90 -18.02 12.20 -23.27
C VAL A 90 -16.90 11.60 -24.14
N SER A 91 -15.67 11.47 -23.60
CA SER A 91 -14.52 10.92 -24.36
C SER A 91 -14.63 9.41 -24.63
N SER A 92 -15.35 8.67 -23.79
CA SER A 92 -15.52 7.21 -23.91
C SER A 92 -16.27 6.76 -25.18
N ARG A 93 -16.83 7.69 -25.96
CA ARG A 93 -17.61 7.41 -27.19
C ARG A 93 -17.04 8.02 -28.47
N LEU A 94 -15.82 8.58 -28.46
CA LEU A 94 -15.22 9.13 -29.68
C LEU A 94 -14.18 8.19 -30.30
N PRO A 95 -14.16 8.04 -31.65
CA PRO A 95 -13.21 7.17 -32.36
C PRO A 95 -11.72 7.53 -32.15
N LEU A 96 -11.43 8.72 -31.62
CA LEU A 96 -10.06 9.16 -31.32
C LEU A 96 -9.39 8.38 -30.17
N CYS A 97 -10.15 7.66 -29.34
CA CYS A 97 -9.60 6.77 -28.30
C CYS A 97 -9.04 5.44 -28.82
N ARG A 98 -9.06 5.18 -30.15
CA ARG A 98 -8.44 3.97 -30.75
C ARG A 98 -6.97 4.15 -31.17
N SER A 99 -6.41 5.35 -31.06
CA SER A 99 -4.95 5.51 -31.19
C SER A 99 -4.29 5.04 -29.90
N LYS A 100 -3.48 3.98 -30.01
CA LYS A 100 -2.77 3.25 -28.96
C LYS A 100 -1.97 4.15 -28.00
N VAL A 101 -2.60 4.86 -27.08
CA VAL A 101 -1.88 5.53 -25.97
C VAL A 101 -2.68 5.51 -24.66
N LEU A 102 -4.00 5.29 -24.65
CA LEU A 102 -4.81 5.55 -23.45
C LEU A 102 -5.83 4.48 -23.08
N THR A 103 -5.65 3.22 -23.48
CA THR A 103 -6.52 2.13 -23.00
C THR A 103 -5.76 0.83 -22.72
N SER A 104 -5.47 0.59 -21.45
CA SER A 104 -5.64 -0.73 -20.80
C SER A 104 -5.61 -0.53 -19.28
N PRO A 105 -6.43 -1.25 -18.48
CA PRO A 105 -6.48 -1.16 -17.01
C PRO A 105 -5.29 -1.87 -16.35
N GLY A 106 -4.08 -1.59 -16.84
CA GLY A 106 -2.84 -2.20 -16.43
C GLY A 106 -1.69 -1.25 -16.70
N THR A 107 -1.13 -0.76 -15.60
CA THR A 107 0.30 -0.43 -15.47
C THR A 107 0.79 0.72 -16.35
N LEU A 108 0.78 1.95 -15.82
CA LEU A 108 1.92 2.87 -15.91
C LEU A 108 1.68 4.04 -14.93
N LEU A 109 2.57 4.16 -13.96
CA LEU A 109 2.60 5.25 -12.98
C LEU A 109 3.02 6.56 -13.69
N SER A 110 2.50 7.69 -13.23
CA SER A 110 2.89 9.00 -13.77
C SER A 110 4.40 9.27 -13.55
N PRO A 111 5.08 10.03 -14.42
CA PRO A 111 6.48 10.46 -14.23
C PRO A 111 6.75 11.14 -12.89
N THR A 112 5.73 11.75 -12.28
CA THR A 112 5.81 12.36 -10.94
C THR A 112 6.07 11.32 -9.84
N PHE A 113 5.55 10.10 -9.99
CA PHE A 113 5.78 8.98 -9.06
C PHE A 113 7.19 8.38 -9.22
N LEU A 114 7.70 8.30 -10.45
CA LEU A 114 9.06 7.80 -10.72
C LEU A 114 10.15 8.73 -10.15
N ARG A 115 9.92 10.04 -10.08
CA ARG A 115 10.88 10.99 -9.49
C ARG A 115 10.94 10.96 -7.96
N ARG A 116 9.87 10.57 -7.26
CA ARG A 116 9.89 10.48 -5.78
C ARG A 116 10.53 9.19 -5.25
N ASN A 117 10.51 8.10 -6.04
CA ASN A 117 11.12 6.82 -5.66
C ASN A 117 12.53 6.58 -6.23
N ALA A 118 13.14 7.58 -6.88
CA ALA A 118 14.51 7.50 -7.42
C ALA A 118 15.57 8.16 -6.52
N LEU A 119 15.19 8.62 -5.33
CA LEU A 119 16.09 9.20 -4.33
C LEU A 119 15.81 8.55 -2.97
N HIS A 120 16.12 7.27 -2.83
CA HIS A 120 16.41 6.58 -1.57
C HIS A 120 17.32 5.40 -1.87
#